data_AF-A0A924XJS8-F1
#
_entry.id   AF-A0A924XJS8-F1
#
_cell.length_a   1.000
_cell.length_b   1.000
_cell.length_c   1.000
_cell.angle_alpha   90.00
_cell.angle_beta   90.00
_cell.angle_gamma   90.00
#
_symmetry.space_group_name_H-M   'P 1'
#
loop_
_entity.id
_entity.type
_entity.pdbx_description
1 polymer ?
#
loop_
_entity_poly.entity_id
_entity_poly.type
_entity_poly.pdbx_seq_one_letter_code
_entity_poly.pdbx_strand_id
1 'polypeptide(L)'
;MSVQTLPLKRPKAPKIIARQEDVISVREFRKRARQGENMGLVYADIELINSDDLAFFRRGAIAENKIKRVTITALVDSGAEMLCINEQIKKKLDLPTLERYTAQLADESEIEVEVVGPIDVIFENRSTTVRALVMPQNAEVLLGAIPMEGMDVVIELKAERLVVNPKNPYIPSKYVK
;
A
#
# COMPACT_ATOMS: atom_id res chain seq x y z
N MET A 1 4.85 48.53 -19.13
CA MET A 1 5.90 47.51 -19.33
C MET A 1 5.30 46.15 -19.04
N SER A 2 5.02 45.36 -20.08
CA SER A 2 4.43 44.02 -19.97
C SER A 2 5.53 42.97 -19.83
N VAL A 3 5.55 42.22 -18.74
CA VAL A 3 6.50 41.12 -18.52
C VAL A 3 5.94 39.87 -19.19
N GLN A 4 6.55 39.42 -20.30
CA GLN A 4 6.29 38.11 -20.88
C GLN A 4 7.01 37.03 -20.06
N THR A 5 6.24 36.12 -19.46
CA THR A 5 6.78 34.92 -18.82
C THR A 5 7.06 33.86 -19.89
N LEU A 6 8.34 33.53 -20.08
CA LEU A 6 8.77 32.39 -20.89
C LEU A 6 8.37 31.07 -20.20
N PRO A 7 7.86 30.06 -20.93
CA PRO A 7 7.50 28.78 -20.32
C PRO A 7 8.77 28.02 -19.89
N LEU A 8 8.83 27.62 -18.61
CA LEU A 8 9.88 26.73 -18.11
C LEU A 8 9.83 25.38 -18.88
N LYS A 9 10.89 25.11 -19.64
CA LYS A 9 11.14 23.76 -20.18
C LYS A 9 11.44 22.83 -19.01
N ARG A 10 10.49 21.94 -18.69
CA ARG A 10 10.70 20.87 -17.72
C ARG A 10 11.79 19.92 -18.24
N PRO A 11 12.79 19.54 -17.43
CA PRO A 11 13.76 18.52 -17.84
C PRO A 11 13.02 17.20 -18.08
N LYS A 12 13.36 16.51 -19.18
CA LYS A 12 12.85 15.15 -19.42
C LYS A 12 13.48 14.24 -18.37
N ALA A 13 12.65 13.68 -17.48
CA ALA A 13 13.08 12.62 -16.58
C ALA A 13 13.63 11.44 -17.40
N PRO A 14 14.74 10.81 -16.97
CA PRO A 14 15.28 9.64 -17.65
C PRO A 14 14.22 8.53 -17.64
N LYS A 15 13.85 8.03 -18.83
CA LYS A 15 12.98 6.87 -18.97
C LYS A 15 13.75 5.63 -18.51
N ILE A 16 13.54 5.20 -17.27
CA ILE A 16 13.85 3.83 -16.88
C ILE A 16 12.75 2.96 -17.50
N ILE A 17 13.03 2.43 -18.69
CA ILE A 17 12.12 1.50 -19.37
C ILE A 17 12.38 0.11 -18.76
N ALA A 18 11.73 -0.19 -17.64
CA ALA A 18 11.50 -1.58 -17.26
C ALA A 18 10.74 -2.25 -18.42
N ARG A 19 11.27 -3.34 -18.97
CA ARG A 19 10.62 -4.05 -20.08
C ARG A 19 9.32 -4.65 -19.57
N GLN A 20 8.25 -4.49 -20.35
CA GLN A 20 6.86 -4.84 -20.01
C GLN A 20 6.62 -6.33 -19.64
N GLU A 21 7.64 -7.17 -19.81
CA GLU A 21 7.65 -8.62 -19.53
C GLU A 21 8.16 -8.96 -18.11
N ASP A 22 8.69 -7.99 -17.36
CA ASP A 22 9.35 -8.21 -16.06
C ASP A 22 8.49 -7.85 -14.84
N VAL A 23 7.26 -7.42 -15.10
CA VAL A 23 6.32 -6.91 -14.12
C VAL A 23 5.09 -7.80 -14.12
N ILE A 24 4.78 -8.41 -12.98
CA ILE A 24 3.66 -9.34 -12.86
C ILE A 24 2.53 -8.76 -12.01
N SER A 25 1.30 -9.11 -12.37
CA SER A 25 0.13 -8.76 -11.55
C SER A 25 0.19 -9.49 -10.21
N VAL A 26 -0.46 -8.94 -9.17
CA VAL A 26 -0.62 -9.60 -7.86
C VAL A 26 -1.18 -11.03 -8.01
N ARG A 27 -2.16 -11.20 -8.91
CA ARG A 27 -2.75 -12.52 -9.22
C ARG A 27 -1.74 -13.50 -9.82
N GLU A 28 -0.89 -13.01 -10.70
CA GLU A 28 0.13 -13.84 -11.36
C GLU A 28 1.30 -14.15 -10.42
N PHE A 29 1.67 -13.21 -9.54
CA PHE A 29 2.62 -13.47 -8.45
C PHE A 29 2.11 -14.58 -7.53
N ARG A 30 0.86 -14.50 -7.06
CA ARG A 30 0.25 -15.53 -6.21
C ARG A 30 0.33 -16.93 -6.84
N LYS A 31 0.14 -17.01 -8.16
CA LYS A 31 0.24 -18.27 -8.90
C LYS A 31 1.65 -18.85 -8.83
N ARG A 32 2.69 -18.01 -8.98
CA ARG A 32 4.11 -18.42 -8.95
C ARG A 32 4.58 -18.77 -7.53
N ALA A 33 4.19 -18.00 -6.52
CA ALA A 33 4.50 -18.28 -5.12
C ALA A 33 3.94 -19.65 -4.67
N ARG A 34 2.72 -20.00 -5.09
CA ARG A 34 2.14 -21.34 -4.85
C ARG A 34 2.88 -22.49 -5.55
N GLN A 35 3.70 -22.19 -6.56
CA GLN A 35 4.50 -23.16 -7.30
C GLN A 35 5.92 -23.31 -6.73
N GLY A 36 6.24 -22.66 -5.61
CA GLY A 36 7.52 -22.82 -4.92
C GLY A 36 8.70 -22.09 -5.59
N GLU A 37 8.44 -21.11 -6.46
CA GLU A 37 9.51 -20.25 -6.97
C GLU A 37 10.07 -19.38 -5.83
N ASN A 38 11.40 -19.27 -5.75
CA ASN A 38 12.08 -18.41 -4.79
C ASN A 38 11.86 -16.96 -5.20
N MET A 39 10.92 -16.28 -4.52
CA MET A 39 10.60 -14.88 -4.74
C MET A 39 11.45 -14.07 -3.76
N GLY A 40 12.37 -13.24 -4.24
CA GLY A 40 13.12 -12.33 -3.37
C GLY A 40 12.18 -11.45 -2.51
N LEU A 41 12.64 -11.04 -1.33
CA LEU A 41 11.85 -10.19 -0.44
C LEU A 41 11.79 -8.78 -1.01
N VAL A 42 10.58 -8.31 -1.33
CA VAL A 42 10.35 -6.97 -1.85
C VAL A 42 9.81 -6.08 -0.74
N TYR A 43 10.42 -4.93 -0.54
CA TYR A 43 10.00 -3.94 0.46
C TYR A 43 9.55 -2.64 -0.21
N ALA A 44 8.60 -1.94 0.42
CA ALA A 44 8.13 -0.64 -0.05
C ALA A 44 7.91 0.33 1.12
N ASP A 45 8.38 1.56 0.96
CA ASP A 45 8.04 2.64 1.87
C ASP A 45 6.63 3.15 1.57
N ILE A 46 5.75 3.07 2.56
CA ILE A 46 4.36 3.51 2.47
C ILE A 46 4.05 4.50 3.59
N GLU A 47 3.12 5.42 3.33
CA GLU A 47 2.51 6.25 4.37
C GLU A 47 1.14 5.66 4.71
N LEU A 48 0.90 5.46 6.01
CA LEU A 48 -0.38 5.05 6.56
C LEU A 48 -0.99 6.24 7.30
N ILE A 49 -2.24 6.58 6.98
CA ILE A 49 -2.95 7.71 7.56
C ILE A 49 -4.28 7.24 8.14
N ASN A 50 -4.66 7.78 9.30
CA ASN A 50 -6.01 7.60 9.82
C ASN A 50 -7.02 8.30 8.90
N SER A 51 -7.88 7.53 8.22
CA SER A 51 -8.83 8.08 7.24
C SER A 51 -9.97 8.88 7.89
N ASP A 52 -10.32 8.58 9.14
CA ASP A 52 -11.33 9.34 9.88
C ASP A 52 -10.78 10.73 10.22
N ASP A 53 -9.51 10.84 10.61
CA ASP A 53 -8.85 12.14 10.80
C ASP A 53 -8.86 12.96 9.49
N LEU A 54 -8.57 12.33 8.34
CA LEU A 54 -8.69 12.99 7.03
C LEU A 54 -10.13 13.44 6.73
N ALA A 55 -11.14 12.64 7.11
CA ALA A 55 -12.54 13.02 6.95
C ALA A 55 -12.92 14.20 7.86
N PHE A 56 -12.46 14.22 9.11
CA PHE A 56 -12.69 15.33 10.03
C PHE A 56 -12.00 16.61 9.59
N PHE A 57 -10.75 16.52 9.09
CA PHE A 57 -10.04 17.66 8.53
C PHE A 57 -10.79 18.25 7.33
N ARG A 58 -11.22 17.40 6.38
CA ARG A 58 -12.01 17.83 5.21
C ARG A 58 -13.31 18.55 5.59
N ARG A 59 -13.87 18.26 6.77
CA ARG A 59 -15.09 18.88 7.31
C ARG A 59 -14.81 20.08 8.22
N GLY A 60 -13.54 20.47 8.41
CA GLY A 60 -13.14 21.58 9.28
C GLY A 60 -13.25 21.28 10.78
N ALA A 61 -13.38 20.02 11.17
CA ALA A 61 -13.53 19.61 12.57
C ALA A 61 -12.20 19.53 13.33
N ILE A 62 -11.09 19.30 12.62
CA ILE A 62 -9.74 19.29 13.17
C ILE A 62 -8.78 20.08 12.27
N ALA A 63 -7.65 20.53 12.83
CA ALA A 63 -6.56 21.12 12.06
C ALA A 63 -5.71 20.03 11.36
N GLU A 64 -5.02 20.40 10.28
CA GLU A 64 -4.22 19.46 9.48
C GLU A 64 -3.14 18.72 10.31
N ASN A 65 -2.50 19.42 11.24
CA ASN A 65 -1.48 18.86 12.12
C ASN A 65 -2.03 17.86 13.16
N LYS A 66 -3.35 17.66 13.21
CA LYS A 66 -3.99 16.62 14.03
C LYS A 66 -4.24 15.32 13.28
N ILE A 67 -3.96 15.28 11.97
CA ILE A 67 -4.08 14.06 11.17
C ILE A 67 -2.95 13.09 11.52
N LYS A 68 -3.29 11.96 12.15
CA LYS A 68 -2.32 10.94 12.51
C LYS A 68 -1.85 10.17 11.28
N ARG A 69 -0.53 10.05 11.15
CA ARG A 69 0.15 9.40 10.03
C ARG A 69 1.44 8.71 10.48
N VAL A 70 1.88 7.71 9.73
CA VAL A 70 3.19 7.07 9.89
C VAL A 70 3.75 6.65 8.54
N THR A 71 5.03 6.95 8.29
CA THR A 71 5.79 6.35 7.20
C THR A 71 6.50 5.11 7.72
N ILE A 72 6.38 4.00 6.99
CA ILE A 72 6.92 2.70 7.38
C ILE A 72 7.37 1.94 6.14
N THR A 73 8.41 1.11 6.28
CA THR A 73 8.80 0.12 5.27
C THR A 73 7.98 -1.15 5.51
N ALA A 74 7.21 -1.58 4.52
CA ALA A 74 6.37 -2.77 4.57
C ALA A 74 6.92 -3.87 3.64
N LEU A 75 6.80 -5.14 4.09
CA LEU A 75 7.03 -6.30 3.23
C LEU A 75 5.88 -6.39 2.23
N VAL A 76 6.21 -6.49 0.95
CA VAL A 76 5.25 -6.66 -0.13
C VAL A 76 4.91 -8.13 -0.25
N ASP A 77 3.78 -8.50 0.34
CA ASP A 77 3.34 -9.89 0.41
C ASP A 77 2.00 -10.07 -0.30
N SER A 78 2.05 -10.59 -1.52
CA SER A 78 0.81 -10.94 -2.22
C SER A 78 0.11 -12.16 -1.62
N GLY A 79 0.80 -12.99 -0.83
CA GLY A 79 0.20 -14.11 -0.10
C GLY A 79 -0.78 -13.62 0.96
N ALA A 80 -0.48 -12.51 1.62
CA ALA A 80 -1.42 -11.78 2.45
C ALA A 80 -2.55 -11.14 1.61
N GLU A 81 -3.77 -11.24 2.11
CA GLU A 81 -4.93 -10.58 1.48
C GLU A 81 -5.05 -9.12 1.89
N MET A 82 -5.06 -8.86 3.20
CA MET A 82 -5.26 -7.54 3.79
C MET A 82 -3.94 -6.84 4.09
N LEU A 83 -3.98 -5.54 4.38
CA LEU A 83 -2.88 -4.87 5.09
C LEU A 83 -2.76 -5.50 6.48
N CYS A 84 -1.55 -5.91 6.88
CA CYS A 84 -1.26 -6.31 8.25
C CYS A 84 -0.39 -5.26 8.92
N ILE A 85 -0.81 -4.77 10.08
CA ILE A 85 -0.05 -3.84 10.91
C ILE A 85 0.16 -4.43 12.31
N ASN A 86 1.05 -3.85 13.09
CA ASN A 86 1.24 -4.24 14.48
C ASN A 86 0.51 -3.32 15.47
N GLU A 87 0.47 -3.74 16.74
CA GLU A 87 -0.21 -3.02 17.82
C GLU A 87 0.34 -1.60 18.02
N GLN A 88 1.63 -1.38 17.75
CA GLN A 88 2.25 -0.05 17.86
C GLN A 88 1.70 0.92 16.82
N ILE A 89 1.53 0.46 15.57
CA ILE A 89 0.96 1.26 14.48
C ILE A 89 -0.52 1.55 14.76
N LYS A 90 -1.29 0.54 15.20
CA LYS A 90 -2.68 0.74 15.63
C LYS A 90 -2.78 1.87 16.65
N LYS A 91 -1.96 1.81 17.70
CA LYS A 91 -1.93 2.81 18.77
C LYS A 91 -1.48 4.19 18.26
N LYS A 92 -0.44 4.25 17.43
CA LYS A 92 0.10 5.50 16.88
C LYS A 92 -0.90 6.22 15.98
N LEU A 93 -1.65 5.46 15.18
CA LEU A 93 -2.70 5.98 14.30
C LEU A 93 -4.04 6.14 15.00
N ASP A 94 -4.16 5.71 16.26
CA ASP A 94 -5.40 5.77 17.05
C ASP A 94 -6.59 5.14 16.31
N LEU A 95 -6.38 3.92 15.79
CA LEU A 95 -7.36 3.24 14.94
C LEU A 95 -8.38 2.47 15.79
N PRO A 96 -9.69 2.63 15.51
CA PRO A 96 -10.71 1.86 16.19
C PRO A 96 -10.72 0.40 15.72
N THR A 97 -11.01 -0.51 16.64
CA THR A 97 -11.35 -1.90 16.31
C THR A 97 -12.76 -1.94 15.72
N LEU A 98 -12.90 -2.52 14.54
CA LEU A 98 -14.16 -2.64 13.82
C LEU A 98 -14.80 -4.02 14.00
N GLU A 99 -13.98 -5.06 13.96
CA GLU A 99 -14.39 -6.46 14.01
C GLU A 99 -13.21 -7.35 14.46
N ARG A 100 -13.46 -8.65 14.63
CA ARG A 100 -12.43 -9.67 14.91
C ARG A 100 -12.57 -10.82 13.95
N TYR A 101 -11.46 -11.30 13.41
CA TYR A 101 -11.39 -12.45 12.50
C TYR A 101 -10.51 -13.56 13.08
N THR A 102 -10.74 -14.79 12.62
CA THR A 102 -9.76 -15.87 12.71
C THR A 102 -8.83 -15.74 11.51
N ALA A 103 -7.54 -15.50 11.76
CA ALA A 103 -6.50 -15.49 10.73
C ALA A 103 -5.73 -16.81 10.76
N GLN A 104 -5.58 -17.43 9.59
CA GLN A 104 -4.70 -18.57 9.39
C GLN A 104 -3.30 -18.05 9.02
N LEU A 105 -2.30 -18.44 9.79
CA LEU A 105 -0.90 -18.07 9.58
C LEU A 105 -0.24 -19.02 8.57
N ALA A 106 0.99 -18.66 8.16
CA ALA A 106 1.77 -19.47 7.23
C ALA A 106 2.14 -20.87 7.75
N ASP A 107 2.17 -21.05 9.07
CA ASP A 107 2.39 -22.35 9.74
C ASP A 107 1.08 -23.13 9.98
N GLU A 108 0.00 -22.73 9.31
CA GLU A 108 -1.36 -23.28 9.42
C GLU A 108 -2.05 -23.06 10.77
N SER A 109 -1.39 -22.41 11.74
CA SER A 109 -2.02 -22.06 13.01
C SER A 109 -3.08 -20.98 12.82
N GLU A 110 -4.09 -21.01 13.69
CA GLU A 110 -5.17 -20.03 13.71
C GLU A 110 -5.05 -19.13 14.93
N ILE A 111 -5.19 -17.82 14.71
CA ILE A 111 -5.21 -16.82 15.78
C ILE A 111 -6.43 -15.90 15.62
N GLU A 112 -7.02 -15.47 16.74
CA GLU A 112 -7.98 -14.37 16.73
C GLU A 112 -7.22 -13.05 16.59
N VAL A 113 -7.59 -12.24 15.60
CA VAL A 113 -7.00 -10.93 15.32
C VAL A 113 -8.06 -9.85 15.21
N GLU A 114 -7.69 -8.64 15.60
CA GLU A 114 -8.53 -7.46 15.39
C GLU A 114 -8.41 -6.97 13.95
N VAL A 115 -9.53 -6.47 13.42
CA VAL A 115 -9.55 -5.69 12.19
C VAL A 115 -9.82 -4.23 12.56
N VAL A 116 -8.96 -3.33 12.09
CA VAL A 116 -8.99 -1.89 12.42
C VAL A 116 -9.04 -1.02 11.16
N GLY A 117 -9.45 0.23 11.31
CA GLY A 117 -9.46 1.22 10.23
C GLY A 117 -10.58 2.25 10.38
N PRO A 118 -10.88 3.03 9.34
CA PRO A 118 -10.27 3.02 8.00
C PRO A 118 -8.85 3.62 7.96
N ILE A 119 -8.01 3.10 7.06
CA ILE A 119 -6.62 3.55 6.85
C ILE A 119 -6.40 3.91 5.38
N ASP A 120 -5.89 5.11 5.12
CA ASP A 120 -5.39 5.49 3.80
C ASP A 120 -3.92 5.05 3.68
N VAL A 121 -3.65 4.20 2.69
CA VAL A 121 -2.32 3.76 2.32
C VAL A 121 -1.87 4.58 1.12
N ILE A 122 -0.67 5.16 1.20
CA ILE A 122 -0.07 5.96 0.13
C ILE A 122 1.25 5.31 -0.29
N PHE A 123 1.41 5.11 -1.59
CA PHE A 123 2.65 4.67 -2.22
C PHE A 123 2.88 5.49 -3.49
N GLU A 124 4.02 6.20 -3.56
CA GLU A 124 4.34 7.14 -4.64
C GLU A 124 3.18 8.09 -4.98
N ASN A 125 2.59 7.98 -6.17
CA ASN A 125 1.46 8.79 -6.64
C ASN A 125 0.11 8.08 -6.50
N ARG A 126 0.04 7.00 -5.72
CA ARG A 126 -1.14 6.16 -5.54
C ARG A 126 -1.60 6.19 -4.09
N SER A 127 -2.91 6.06 -3.92
CA SER A 127 -3.50 5.82 -2.62
C SER A 127 -4.72 4.92 -2.69
N THR A 128 -5.05 4.28 -1.57
CA THR A 128 -6.28 3.50 -1.40
C THR A 128 -6.65 3.44 0.08
N THR A 129 -7.95 3.35 0.37
CA THR A 129 -8.46 3.22 1.73
C THR A 129 -8.80 1.76 2.02
N VAL A 130 -8.27 1.21 3.12
CA VAL A 130 -8.46 -0.20 3.51
C VAL A 130 -8.74 -0.35 5.01
N ARG A 131 -9.08 -1.57 5.42
CA ARG A 131 -8.96 -2.06 6.79
C ARG A 131 -7.67 -2.87 6.94
N ALA A 132 -7.18 -3.03 8.16
CA ALA A 132 -5.98 -3.82 8.44
C ALA A 132 -6.23 -4.86 9.53
N LEU A 133 -5.54 -6.00 9.42
CA LEU A 133 -5.38 -6.97 10.50
C LEU A 133 -4.30 -6.49 11.46
N VAL A 134 -4.55 -6.63 12.76
CA VAL A 134 -3.58 -6.30 13.81
C VAL A 134 -2.87 -7.57 14.25
N MET A 135 -1.60 -7.67 13.88
CA MET A 135 -0.71 -8.75 14.27
C MET A 135 -0.09 -8.46 15.64
N PRO A 136 0.15 -9.49 16.47
CA PRO A 136 0.66 -9.31 17.83
C PRO A 136 2.11 -8.78 17.82
N GLN A 137 2.50 -8.09 18.89
CA GLN A 137 3.88 -7.68 19.18
C GLN A 137 4.44 -6.72 18.12
N ASN A 138 5.69 -6.92 17.69
CA ASN A 138 6.38 -6.11 16.68
C ASN A 138 6.41 -6.83 15.33
N ALA A 139 5.31 -7.52 14.98
CA ALA A 139 5.17 -8.17 13.69
C ALA A 139 5.45 -7.21 12.53
N GLU A 140 6.04 -7.74 11.47
CA GLU A 140 6.35 -7.00 10.26
C GLU A 140 5.06 -6.53 9.58
N VAL A 141 5.09 -5.33 9.01
CA VAL A 141 3.96 -4.78 8.26
C VAL A 141 3.91 -5.47 6.90
N LEU A 142 2.76 -6.05 6.57
CA LEU A 142 2.55 -6.72 5.28
C LEU A 142 1.64 -5.88 4.39
N LEU A 143 2.12 -5.50 3.21
CA LEU A 143 1.31 -4.89 2.18
C LEU A 143 0.65 -5.99 1.33
N GLY A 144 -0.59 -6.35 1.72
CA GLY A 144 -1.37 -7.40 1.08
C GLY A 144 -1.89 -7.08 -0.32
N ALA A 145 -2.56 -8.07 -0.92
CA ALA A 145 -3.13 -7.96 -2.26
C ALA A 145 -4.21 -6.86 -2.41
N ILE A 146 -5.09 -6.69 -1.42
CA ILE A 146 -6.17 -5.69 -1.47
C ILE A 146 -5.60 -4.27 -1.63
N PRO A 147 -4.71 -3.78 -0.76
CA PRO A 147 -4.14 -2.45 -0.95
C PRO A 147 -3.31 -2.33 -2.23
N MET A 148 -2.59 -3.39 -2.65
CA MET A 148 -1.85 -3.36 -3.92
C MET A 148 -2.77 -3.23 -5.14
N GLU A 149 -3.83 -4.05 -5.23
CA GLU A 149 -4.83 -3.94 -6.29
C GLU A 149 -5.56 -2.60 -6.21
N GLY A 150 -5.85 -2.13 -4.99
CA GLY A 150 -6.42 -0.83 -4.66
C GLY A 150 -5.65 0.33 -5.27
N MET A 151 -4.32 0.30 -5.17
CA MET A 151 -3.41 1.31 -5.71
C MET A 151 -3.04 1.10 -7.19
N ASP A 152 -3.34 -0.06 -7.78
CA ASP A 152 -2.87 -0.46 -9.13
C ASP A 152 -1.34 -0.35 -9.22
N VAL A 153 -0.69 -1.04 -8.29
CA VAL A 153 0.76 -1.25 -8.21
C VAL A 153 1.08 -2.71 -8.53
N VAL A 154 2.33 -2.96 -8.90
CA VAL A 154 2.80 -4.24 -9.42
C VAL A 154 4.21 -4.52 -8.94
N ILE A 155 4.56 -5.80 -8.84
CA ILE A 155 5.86 -6.24 -8.34
C ILE A 155 6.78 -6.47 -9.54
N GLU A 156 7.92 -5.79 -9.56
CA GLU A 156 8.99 -6.02 -10.53
C GLU A 156 10.03 -6.95 -9.90
N LEU A 157 9.92 -8.25 -10.20
CA LEU A 157 10.70 -9.30 -9.53
C LEU A 157 12.20 -9.15 -9.77
N LYS A 158 12.61 -8.87 -11.00
CA LYS A 158 14.04 -8.75 -11.36
C LYS A 158 14.73 -7.59 -10.66
N ALA A 159 13.97 -6.57 -10.29
CA ALA A 159 14.46 -5.39 -9.60
C ALA A 159 14.10 -5.38 -8.11
N GLU A 160 13.45 -6.46 -7.62
CA GLU A 160 13.01 -6.65 -6.23
C GLU A 160 12.31 -5.42 -5.63
N ARG A 161 11.42 -4.79 -6.40
CA ARG A 161 10.75 -3.55 -6.01
C ARG A 161 9.28 -3.54 -6.37
N LEU A 162 8.50 -2.83 -5.55
CA LEU A 162 7.14 -2.43 -5.89
C LEU A 162 7.20 -1.20 -6.80
N VAL A 163 6.36 -1.17 -7.83
CA VAL A 163 6.27 -0.02 -8.74
C VAL A 163 4.82 0.33 -9.04
N VAL A 164 4.59 1.59 -9.35
CA VAL A 164 3.36 2.03 -10.02
C VAL A 164 3.20 1.26 -11.33
N ASN A 165 2.00 0.75 -11.61
CA ASN A 165 1.76 -0.02 -12.82
C ASN A 165 2.18 0.77 -14.08
N PRO A 166 3.22 0.31 -14.82
CA PRO A 166 3.74 1.05 -15.97
C PRO A 166 2.74 1.19 -17.11
N LYS A 167 1.69 0.35 -17.15
CA LYS A 167 0.60 0.46 -18.14
C LYS A 167 -0.31 1.66 -17.86
N ASN A 168 -0.33 2.14 -16.62
CA ASN A 168 -1.26 3.14 -16.12
C ASN A 168 -0.55 4.29 -15.38
N PRO A 169 0.55 4.88 -15.88
CA PRO A 169 1.51 5.64 -15.06
C PRO A 169 0.93 6.84 -14.27
N TYR A 170 -0.17 7.44 -14.75
CA TYR A 170 -0.76 8.64 -14.15
C TYR A 170 -2.06 8.40 -13.39
N ILE A 171 -2.89 7.45 -13.83
CA ILE A 171 -4.23 7.22 -13.28
C ILE A 171 -4.42 5.71 -13.12
N PRO A 172 -4.81 5.22 -11.93
CA PRO A 172 -5.13 3.81 -11.71
C PRO A 172 -6.23 3.33 -12.65
N SER A 173 -6.05 2.18 -13.26
CA SER A 173 -7.12 1.52 -14.03
C SER A 173 -7.89 0.54 -13.14
N LYS A 174 -9.22 0.54 -13.28
CA LYS A 174 -10.12 -0.42 -12.62
C LYS A 174 -11.00 -1.05 -13.68
N TYR A 175 -11.11 -2.37 -13.62
CA TYR A 175 -12.02 -3.10 -14.50
C TYR A 175 -13.42 -3.16 -13.87
N VAL A 176 -14.43 -2.68 -14.59
CA VAL A 176 -15.83 -2.77 -14.21
C VAL A 176 -16.54 -3.56 -15.32
N LYS A 177 -17.36 -4.54 -14.94
CA LYS A 177 -18.18 -5.34 -15.87
C LYS A 177 -19.63 -4.90 -15.78
#